data_AF-A0ABD5JSG7-F1
#
_entry.id   AF-A0ABD5JSG7-F1
#
_cell.length_a   1.000
_cell.length_b   1.000
_cell.length_c   1.000
_cell.angle_alpha   90.00
_cell.angle_beta   90.00
_cell.angle_gamma   90.00
#
_symmetry.space_group_name_H-M   'P 1'
#
loop_
_entity.id
_entity.type
_entity.pdbx_description
1 polymer ?
#
loop_
_entity_poly.entity_id
_entity_poly.type
_entity_poly.pdbx_seq_one_letter_code
_entity_poly.pdbx_strand_id
1 'polypeptide(L)' 'MGVTAEGHIRQELRADSRCDEARGRRAGAYTGRYSVTSSHIDHVDDTGFTATGDVRDGVLYHEHLVLYRERSGS' A
#
# COMPACT_ATOMS: atom_id res chain seq x y z
N MET A 1 5.23 -4.19 5.19
CA MET A 1 4.91 -4.44 3.77
C MET A 1 3.53 -5.08 3.68
N GLY A 2 2.68 -4.57 2.80
CA GLY A 2 1.37 -5.15 2.45
C GLY A 2 1.48 -5.93 1.14
N VAL A 3 0.71 -7.00 0.99
CA VAL A 3 0.76 -7.87 -0.18
C VAL A 3 -0.64 -8.39 -0.51
N THR A 4 -1.01 -8.43 -1.79
CA THR A 4 -2.28 -9.05 -2.20
C THR A 4 -2.24 -10.55 -2.00
N ALA A 5 -3.41 -11.20 -1.90
CA ALA A 5 -3.50 -12.65 -1.65
C ALA A 5 -2.67 -13.49 -2.64
N GLU A 6 -2.61 -13.08 -3.91
CA GLU A 6 -1.87 -13.75 -4.97
C GLU A 6 -0.37 -13.36 -5.03
N GLY A 7 0.07 -12.42 -4.18
CA GLY A 7 1.46 -11.97 -4.14
C GLY A 7 1.90 -11.08 -5.31
N HIS A 8 0.98 -10.74 -6.23
CA HIS A 8 1.31 -9.97 -7.43
C HIS A 8 1.56 -8.49 -7.12
N ILE A 9 0.83 -7.90 -6.17
CA ILE A 9 1.01 -6.50 -5.79
C ILE A 9 1.58 -6.46 -4.38
N ARG A 10 2.64 -5.67 -4.19
CA ARG A 10 3.32 -5.48 -2.92
C ARG A 10 3.48 -3.99 -2.64
N GLN A 11 3.12 -3.56 -1.45
CA GLN A 11 3.16 -2.16 -1.03
C GLN A 11 4.05 -2.00 0.20
N GLU A 12 5.03 -1.12 0.10
CA GLU A 12 5.83 -0.68 1.23
C GLU A 12 5.42 0.72 1.67
N LEU A 13 4.94 0.84 2.91
CA LEU A 13 4.75 2.13 3.59
C LEU A 13 6.00 2.42 4.40
N ARG A 14 6.73 3.47 4.03
CA ARG A 14 8.01 3.86 4.62
C ARG A 14 7.83 4.94 5.67
N ALA A 15 8.75 5.00 6.63
CA ALA A 15 8.68 5.93 7.76
C ALA A 15 8.75 7.42 7.36
N ASP A 16 9.20 7.74 6.15
CA ASP A 16 9.22 9.10 5.57
C ASP A 16 7.88 9.49 4.90
N SER A 17 6.78 8.82 5.27
CA SER A 17 5.45 9.00 4.70
C SER A 17 5.39 8.76 3.19
N ARG A 18 6.25 7.88 2.69
CA ARG A 18 6.32 7.48 1.28
C ARG A 18 5.80 6.06 1.08
N CYS A 19 5.12 5.86 -0.03
CA CYS A 19 4.66 4.56 -0.49
C CYS A 19 5.46 4.16 -1.74
N ASP A 20 5.88 2.89 -1.79
CA ASP A 20 6.35 2.22 -3.01
C ASP A 20 5.47 0.99 -3.27
N GLU A 21 4.80 0.95 -4.41
CA GLU A 21 4.03 -0.19 -4.87
C GLU A 21 4.76 -0.89 -6.01
N ALA A 22 5.03 -2.17 -5.84
CA ALA A 22 5.51 -3.06 -6.89
C ALA A 22 4.35 -3.91 -7.46
N ARG A 23 4.33 -4.10 -8.78
CA ARG A 23 3.41 -5.01 -9.48
C ARG A 23 4.19 -6.05 -10.28
N GLY A 24 4.08 -7.32 -9.89
CA GLY A 24 4.81 -8.42 -10.49
C GLY A 24 6.32 -8.20 -10.38
N ARG A 25 6.98 -8.01 -11.54
CA ARG A 25 8.42 -7.74 -11.63
C ARG A 25 8.77 -6.24 -11.69
N ARG A 26 7.77 -5.37 -11.82
CA ARG A 26 7.97 -3.91 -11.87
C ARG A 26 7.95 -3.35 -10.45
N ALA A 27 9.12 -3.09 -9.90
CA ALA A 27 9.29 -2.27 -8.70
C ALA A 27 8.93 -0.80 -9.00
N GLY A 28 8.48 -0.05 -7.99
CA GLY A 28 8.10 1.36 -8.16
C GLY A 28 7.06 1.58 -9.27
N ALA A 29 6.08 0.67 -9.39
CA ALA A 29 4.98 0.82 -10.34
C ALA A 29 4.17 2.08 -10.02
N TYR A 30 3.97 2.35 -8.73
CA TYR A 30 3.48 3.61 -8.20
C TYR A 30 4.32 4.02 -7.00
N THR A 31 4.75 5.27 -6.99
CA THR A 31 5.46 5.88 -5.85
C THR A 31 4.75 7.15 -5.46
N GLY A 32 4.65 7.40 -4.16
CA GLY A 32 3.80 8.48 -3.69
C GLY A 32 3.96 8.80 -2.23
N ARG A 33 3.14 9.72 -1.76
CA ARG A 33 2.95 10.00 -0.34
C ARG A 33 1.69 9.31 0.15
N TYR A 34 1.67 9.05 1.44
CA TYR A 34 0.46 8.63 2.13
C TYR A 34 0.26 9.40 3.43
N SER A 35 -0.99 9.51 3.85
CA SER A 35 -1.40 10.09 5.12
C SER A 35 -2.33 9.11 5.83
N VAL A 36 -2.27 9.05 7.15
CA VAL A 36 -3.11 8.14 7.95
C VAL A 36 -3.95 8.97 8.92
N THR A 37 -5.27 8.78 8.87
CA THR A 37 -6.22 9.38 9.81
C THR A 37 -7.03 8.28 10.48
N SER A 38 -6.73 7.96 11.74
CA SER A 38 -7.32 6.81 12.44
C SER A 38 -7.04 5.50 11.67
N SER A 39 -8.07 4.83 11.15
CA SER A 39 -7.96 3.66 10.29
C SER A 39 -7.92 4.00 8.80
N HIS A 40 -8.19 5.25 8.40
CA HIS A 40 -8.22 5.67 7.01
C HIS A 40 -6.82 6.03 6.50
N ILE A 41 -6.54 5.72 5.24
CA ILE A 41 -5.30 6.05 4.56
C ILE A 41 -5.61 6.72 3.21
N ASP A 42 -5.02 7.89 3.01
CA ASP A 42 -5.00 8.61 1.74
C ASP A 42 -3.66 8.38 1.04
N HIS A 43 -3.69 8.20 -0.28
CA HIS A 43 -2.52 8.12 -1.14
C HIS A 43 -2.57 9.20 -2.22
N VAL A 44 -1.41 9.81 -2.47
CA VAL A 44 -1.19 10.69 -3.63
C VAL A 44 0.13 10.29 -4.27
N ASP A 45 0.07 9.77 -5.49
CA ASP A 45 1.27 9.39 -6.22
C ASP A 45 2.01 10.60 -6.81
N ASP A 46 3.24 10.38 -7.29
CA ASP A 46 4.08 11.44 -7.83
C ASP A 46 3.55 12.05 -9.15
N THR A 47 2.54 11.43 -9.77
CA THR A 47 1.84 11.94 -10.97
C THR A 47 0.55 12.70 -10.62
N GLY A 48 0.14 12.69 -9.35
CA GLY A 48 -1.09 13.31 -8.87
C GLY A 48 -2.31 12.39 -8.86
N PHE A 49 -2.15 11.09 -9.10
CA PHE A 49 -3.24 10.13 -8.93
C PHE A 49 -3.49 9.90 -7.44
N THR A 50 -4.76 9.83 -7.06
CA THR A 50 -5.19 9.66 -5.67
C THR A 50 -5.91 8.33 -5.48
N ALA A 51 -5.71 7.71 -4.32
CA ALA A 51 -6.46 6.52 -3.93
C ALA A 51 -6.64 6.49 -2.42
N THR A 52 -7.69 5.83 -1.96
CA THR A 52 -8.03 5.77 -0.54
C THR A 52 -8.18 4.33 -0.06
N GLY A 53 -8.02 4.13 1.23
CA GLY A 53 -8.27 2.83 1.83
C GLY A 53 -8.46 2.88 3.33
N ASP A 54 -8.92 1.77 3.88
CA ASP A 54 -9.15 1.61 5.30
C ASP A 54 -8.46 0.36 5.83
N VAL A 55 -7.80 0.51 6.98
CA VAL A 55 -7.22 -0.60 7.72
C VAL A 55 -8.26 -1.19 8.65
N ARG A 56 -8.58 -2.47 8.43
CA ARG A 56 -9.54 -3.24 9.23
C ARG A 56 -8.85 -4.52 9.68
N ASP A 57 -8.72 -4.72 10.99
CA ASP A 57 -8.06 -5.89 11.59
C ASP A 57 -6.64 -6.15 11.03
N GLY A 58 -5.90 -5.08 10.74
CA GLY A 58 -4.54 -5.15 10.18
C GLY A 58 -4.45 -5.47 8.68
N VAL A 59 -5.60 -5.51 7.98
CA VAL A 59 -5.72 -5.66 6.53
C VAL A 59 -6.09 -4.32 5.92
N LEU A 60 -5.38 -3.89 4.88
CA LEU A 60 -5.66 -2.65 4.15
C LEU A 60 -6.60 -2.95 2.98
N TYR A 61 -7.79 -2.35 3.00
CA TYR A 61 -8.76 -2.36 1.91
C TYR A 61 -8.61 -1.06 1.15
N HIS A 62 -7.97 -1.12 -0.01
CA HIS A 62 -7.56 0.05 -0.77
C HIS A 62 -8.10 -0.04 -2.19
N GLU A 63 -9.16 0.71 -2.48
CA GLU A 63 -9.91 0.64 -3.73
C GLU A 63 -10.30 -0.81 -4.12
N HIS A 64 -9.71 -1.35 -5.18
CA HIS A 64 -9.93 -2.71 -5.70
C HIS A 64 -8.96 -3.75 -5.10
N LEU A 65 -8.11 -3.33 -4.16
CA LEU A 65 -7.06 -4.14 -3.57
C LEU A 65 -7.37 -4.48 -2.11
N VAL A 66 -7.04 -5.71 -1.74
CA VAL A 66 -6.98 -6.15 -0.34
C VAL A 66 -5.53 -6.55 -0.07
N LEU A 67 -4.86 -5.80 0.80
CA LEU A 67 -3.45 -5.98 1.13
C LEU A 67 -3.34 -6.52 2.55
N TYR A 68 -2.78 -7.72 2.65
CA TYR A 68 -2.47 -8.38 3.91
C TYR A 68 -1.07 -7.97 4.34
N ARG A 69 -0.86 -7.78 5.65
CA ARG A 69 0.49 -7.58 6.17
C ARG A 69 1.33 -8.81 5.86
N GLU A 70 2.42 -8.60 5.13
CA GLU A 70 3.42 -9.63 4.89
C GLU A 70 3.98 -10.07 6.25
N ARG A 71 3.89 -11.37 6.55
CA ARG A 71 4.58 -11.91 7.71
C ARG A 71 6.05 -11.89 7.39
N SER A 72 6.81 -11.06 8.10
CA SER A 72 8.25 -11.21 8.19
C SER A 72 8.51 -12.63 8.71
N GLY A 73 8.96 -13.53 7.83
CA GLY A 73 9.45 -14.82 8.27
C GLY A 73 10.58 -14.58 9.26
N SER A 74 10.45 -15.14 10.46
CA SER A 74 11.55 -15.22 11.42
C SER A 74 12.65 -16.14 10.91
#